data_AF-A0ABC8U2B2-F1
#
_entry.id   AF-A0ABC8U2B2-F1
#
_cell.length_a   1.000
_cell.length_b   1.000
_cell.length_c   1.000
_cell.angle_alpha   90.00
_cell.angle_beta   90.00
_cell.angle_gamma   90.00
#
_symmetry.space_group_name_H-M   'P 1'
#
loop_
_entity.id
_entity.type
_entity.pdbx_description
1 polymer ?
#
loop_
_entity_poly.entity_id
_entity_poly.type
_entity_poly.pdbx_seq_one_letter_code
_entity_poly.pdbx_strand_id
1 'polypeptide(L)'
;MVSWSKGEGSSSLPMVGAEKPRCSTDDPHPIESKAKGWQNDIYTQLWLACAGPLVNVPHAGDKVYYFPQGHLEQVEAYMNQDDNVEMPIYNLPSKILCKVVYIHLQVLFEFA
;
A
#
# COMPACT_ATOMS: atom_id res chain seq x y z
N MET A 1 5.57 -11.53 -7.77
CA MET A 1 5.62 -10.36 -8.67
C MET A 1 4.92 -9.19 -7.98
N VAL A 2 5.40 -7.95 -8.12
CA VAL A 2 4.64 -6.76 -7.70
C VAL A 2 4.10 -6.05 -8.93
N SER A 3 2.81 -5.74 -8.94
CA SER A 3 2.12 -5.11 -10.09
C SER A 3 2.45 -3.62 -10.26
N TRP A 4 3.34 -3.08 -9.43
CA TRP A 4 3.79 -1.69 -9.47
C TRP A 4 5.25 -1.51 -9.05
N SER A 5 5.83 -0.37 -9.42
CA SER A 5 7.12 0.12 -8.88
C SER A 5 7.08 1.62 -8.58
N LYS A 6 8.01 2.10 -7.77
CA LYS A 6 8.13 3.53 -7.42
C LYS A 6 8.42 4.35 -8.70
N GLY A 7 7.66 5.41 -8.92
CA GLY A 7 7.91 6.36 -10.01
C GLY A 7 8.98 7.39 -9.62
N GLU A 8 9.79 7.81 -10.59
CA GLU A 8 10.82 8.83 -10.39
C GLU A 8 10.19 10.16 -9.93
N GLY A 9 10.79 10.81 -8.92
CA GLY A 9 10.31 12.06 -8.35
C GLY A 9 9.35 11.96 -7.15
N SER A 10 9.12 10.76 -6.60
CA SER A 10 8.59 10.65 -5.23
C SER A 10 9.75 10.84 -4.24
N SER A 11 9.78 11.99 -3.56
CA SER A 11 10.73 12.18 -2.46
C SER A 11 10.44 11.15 -1.38
N SER A 12 11.34 10.19 -1.19
CA SER A 12 11.45 9.51 0.09
C SER A 12 11.76 10.60 1.11
N LEU A 13 10.77 11.04 1.89
CA LEU A 13 11.05 11.87 3.04
C LEU A 13 12.00 11.06 3.93
N PRO A 14 13.21 11.56 4.24
CA PRO A 14 13.99 10.95 5.29
C PRO A 14 13.15 11.04 6.56
N MET A 15 13.09 9.94 7.31
CA MET A 15 12.56 9.94 8.67
C MET A 15 13.35 10.98 9.46
N VAL A 16 12.78 12.18 9.61
CA VAL A 16 13.32 13.20 10.51
C VAL A 16 13.30 12.57 11.89
N GLY A 17 14.50 12.36 12.44
CA GLY A 17 14.67 12.06 13.85
C GLY A 17 13.93 13.11 14.66
N ALA A 18 12.93 12.67 15.39
CA ALA A 18 12.21 13.49 16.35
C ALA A 18 12.52 12.95 17.75
N GLU A 19 12.91 13.89 18.60
CA GLU A 19 13.58 13.72 19.87
C GLU A 19 12.77 12.94 20.93
N LYS A 20 13.53 12.45 21.92
CA LYS A 20 13.09 11.81 23.16
C LYS A 20 11.95 12.60 23.84
N PRO A 21 10.87 11.97 24.33
CA PRO A 21 9.80 12.71 24.99
C PRO A 21 10.27 13.21 26.35
N ARG A 22 10.37 14.53 26.49
CA ARG A 22 10.47 15.21 27.78
C ARG A 22 9.05 15.39 28.33
N CYS A 23 8.80 14.85 29.52
CA CYS A 23 7.56 15.03 30.27
C CYS A 23 7.43 16.49 30.74
N SER A 24 6.31 17.17 30.46
CA SER A 24 5.73 18.26 31.28
C SER A 24 4.36 18.73 30.75
N THR A 25 3.34 18.50 31.59
CA THR A 25 2.16 19.32 31.98
C THR A 25 1.35 20.16 30.97
N ASP A 26 0.05 19.81 30.92
CA ASP A 26 -1.17 20.64 30.94
C ASP A 26 -1.52 21.61 29.79
N ASP A 27 -2.41 21.14 28.89
CA ASP A 27 -3.38 21.97 28.13
C ASP A 27 -4.61 21.11 27.72
N PRO A 28 -5.87 21.56 27.92
CA PRO A 28 -7.06 20.78 27.57
C PRO A 28 -7.61 21.09 26.16
N HIS A 29 -7.63 20.05 25.30
CA HIS A 29 -8.32 19.82 23.99
C HIS A 29 -7.37 19.61 22.77
N PRO A 30 -7.66 18.70 21.80
CA PRO A 30 -8.47 17.47 21.80
C PRO A 30 -7.57 16.22 21.72
N ILE A 31 -7.71 15.28 22.66
CA ILE A 31 -6.93 14.04 22.77
C ILE A 31 -7.24 13.04 21.63
N GLU A 32 -8.30 13.30 20.86
CA GLU A 32 -8.89 12.36 19.90
C GLU A 32 -8.11 12.22 18.58
N SER A 33 -7.39 13.26 18.14
CA SER A 33 -6.65 13.23 16.85
C SER A 33 -5.36 12.41 16.91
N LYS A 34 -4.63 12.46 18.04
CA LYS A 34 -3.38 11.71 18.24
C LYS A 34 -3.63 10.22 18.43
N ALA A 35 -4.65 9.85 19.21
CA ALA A 35 -4.99 8.44 19.45
C ALA A 35 -5.41 7.72 18.15
N LYS A 36 -6.19 8.41 17.30
CA LYS A 36 -6.65 7.88 16.00
C LYS A 36 -5.49 7.70 15.00
N GLY A 37 -4.54 8.63 14.98
CA GLY A 37 -3.32 8.50 14.18
C GLY A 37 -2.47 7.29 14.58
N TRP A 38 -2.34 7.05 15.88
CA TRP A 38 -1.56 5.92 16.41
C TRP A 38 -2.25 4.56 16.20
N GLN A 39 -3.58 4.52 16.31
CA GLN A 39 -4.36 3.32 15.98
C GLN A 39 -4.27 2.97 14.50
N ASN A 40 -4.31 3.94 13.59
CA ASN A 40 -4.14 3.68 12.16
C ASN A 40 -2.73 3.16 11.82
N ASP A 41 -1.71 3.63 12.54
CA ASP A 41 -0.33 3.20 12.38
C ASP A 41 -0.14 1.73 12.84
N ILE A 42 -0.69 1.33 13.99
CA ILE A 42 -0.57 -0.06 14.46
C ILE A 42 -1.29 -1.06 13.55
N TYR A 43 -2.46 -0.73 12.99
CA TYR A 43 -3.14 -1.61 12.02
C TYR A 43 -2.36 -1.75 10.71
N THR A 44 -1.73 -0.66 10.27
CA THR A 44 -0.87 -0.67 9.07
C THR A 44 0.37 -1.54 9.30
N GLN A 45 1.05 -1.36 10.44
CA GLN A 45 2.21 -2.15 10.80
C GLN A 45 1.86 -3.64 10.96
N LEU A 46 0.72 -3.96 11.57
CA LEU A 46 0.26 -5.34 11.70
C LEU A 46 -0.01 -5.96 10.32
N TRP A 47 -0.69 -5.24 9.43
CA TRP A 47 -0.94 -5.72 8.07
C TRP A 47 0.37 -5.99 7.32
N LEU A 48 1.35 -5.08 7.40
CA LEU A 48 2.67 -5.26 6.78
C LEU A 48 3.42 -6.46 7.36
N ALA A 49 3.36 -6.66 8.67
CA ALA A 49 3.97 -7.82 9.33
C ALA A 49 3.35 -9.14 8.84
N CYS A 50 2.04 -9.18 8.61
CA CYS A 50 1.34 -10.35 8.06
C CYS A 50 1.61 -10.56 6.56
N ALA A 51 1.69 -9.49 5.77
CA ALA A 51 1.89 -9.57 4.32
C ALA A 51 3.31 -10.08 3.94
N GLY A 52 4.29 -9.88 4.83
CA GLY A 52 5.64 -10.41 4.71
C GLY A 52 6.69 -9.35 4.33
N PRO A 53 7.99 -9.63 4.58
CA PRO A 53 9.06 -8.63 4.52
C PRO A 53 9.38 -8.11 3.12
N LEU A 54 8.89 -8.77 2.07
CA LEU A 54 9.08 -8.35 0.68
C LEU A 54 7.93 -7.48 0.16
N VAL A 55 6.88 -7.27 0.96
CA VAL A 55 5.74 -6.45 0.57
C VAL A 55 6.03 -4.98 0.85
N ASN A 56 5.83 -4.14 -0.17
CA ASN A 56 5.91 -2.69 -0.05
C ASN A 56 4.67 -2.06 -0.68
N VAL A 57 3.91 -1.32 0.12
CA VAL A 57 2.69 -0.63 -0.31
C VAL A 57 3.02 0.85 -0.50
N PRO A 58 2.68 1.46 -1.65
CA PRO A 58 2.91 2.88 -1.87
C PRO A 58 2.01 3.71 -0.95
N HIS A 59 2.31 5.00 -0.77
CA HIS A 59 1.43 5.91 -0.01
C HIS A 59 0.47 6.68 -0.93
N ALA A 60 -0.63 7.17 -0.36
CA ALA A 60 -1.51 8.08 -1.08
C ALA A 60 -0.71 9.32 -1.50
N GLY A 61 -0.81 9.69 -2.77
CA GLY A 61 -0.04 10.76 -3.39
C GLY A 61 1.24 10.32 -4.09
N ASP A 62 1.74 9.10 -3.86
CA ASP A 62 2.94 8.60 -4.54
C ASP A 62 2.72 8.48 -6.04
N LYS A 63 3.78 8.77 -6.81
CA LYS A 63 3.86 8.40 -8.23
C LYS A 63 4.39 6.97 -8.33
N VAL A 64 3.71 6.13 -9.10
CA VAL A 64 4.06 4.72 -9.31
C VAL A 64 3.94 4.37 -10.79
N TYR A 65 4.74 3.43 -11.27
CA TYR A 65 4.48 2.75 -12.53
C TYR A 65 3.63 1.52 -12.24
N TYR A 66 2.45 1.43 -12.85
CA TYR A 66 1.60 0.23 -12.86
C TYR A 66 1.97 -0.65 -14.07
N PHE A 67 2.04 -1.97 -13.86
CA PHE A 67 2.38 -2.96 -14.89
C PHE A 67 1.17 -3.86 -15.16
N PRO A 68 0.42 -3.63 -16.26
CA PRO A 68 -0.73 -4.47 -16.61
C PRO A 68 -0.39 -5.96 -16.72
N GLN A 69 0.81 -6.29 -17.21
CA GLN A 69 1.30 -7.67 -17.29
C GLN A 69 1.44 -8.32 -15.91
N GLY A 70 2.09 -7.64 -14.95
CA GLY A 70 2.25 -8.17 -13.60
C GLY A 70 0.92 -8.35 -12.86
N HIS A 71 -0.08 -7.51 -13.16
CA HIS A 71 -1.44 -7.70 -12.67
C HIS A 71 -2.07 -8.99 -13.23
N LEU A 72 -1.90 -9.24 -14.53
CA LEU A 72 -2.46 -10.43 -15.17
C LEU A 72 -1.84 -11.71 -14.58
N GLU A 73 -0.52 -11.74 -14.41
CA GLU A 73 0.20 -12.84 -13.75
C GLU A 73 -0.32 -13.07 -12.31
N GLN A 74 -0.66 -12.00 -11.59
CA GLN A 74 -1.27 -12.11 -10.27
C GLN A 74 -2.68 -12.69 -10.33
N VAL A 75 -3.53 -12.25 -11.27
CA VAL A 75 -4.88 -12.81 -11.46
C VAL A 75 -4.82 -14.29 -11.81
N GLU A 76 -3.94 -14.67 -12.72
CA GLU A 76 -3.69 -16.07 -13.11
C GLU A 76 -3.32 -16.93 -11.90
N ALA A 77 -2.45 -16.43 -11.01
CA ALA A 77 -2.03 -17.17 -9.82
C ALA A 77 -3.17 -17.42 -8.79
N TYR A 78 -4.26 -16.64 -8.81
CA TYR A 78 -5.40 -16.81 -7.89
C TYR A 78 -6.60 -17.51 -8.52
N MET A 79 -6.65 -17.59 -9.85
CA MET A 79 -7.75 -18.23 -10.57
C MET A 79 -7.36 -19.66 -10.95
N ASN A 80 -8.06 -20.66 -10.41
CA ASN A 80 -7.92 -22.05 -10.83
C ASN A 80 -8.69 -22.30 -12.14
N GLN A 81 -8.33 -21.60 -13.22
CA GLN A 81 -8.98 -21.79 -14.52
C GLN A 81 -8.05 -22.53 -15.47
N ASP A 82 -8.46 -23.75 -15.85
CA ASP A 82 -7.96 -24.46 -17.02
C ASP A 82 -8.37 -23.69 -18.28
N ASP A 83 -7.36 -23.19 -18.99
CA ASP A 83 -7.27 -22.88 -20.42
C ASP A 83 -8.48 -22.31 -21.19
N ASN A 84 -8.17 -21.23 -21.89
CA ASN A 84 -8.79 -20.73 -23.14
C ASN A 84 -9.90 -19.66 -23.04
N VAL A 85 -9.75 -18.70 -22.13
CA VAL A 85 -10.43 -17.40 -22.29
C VAL A 85 -9.59 -16.53 -23.22
N GLU A 86 -10.07 -16.30 -24.43
CA GLU A 86 -9.44 -15.36 -25.37
C GLU A 86 -9.53 -13.94 -24.79
N MET A 87 -8.39 -13.44 -24.30
CA MET A 87 -8.29 -12.08 -23.79
C MET A 87 -8.32 -11.10 -24.95
N PRO A 88 -9.24 -10.11 -24.94
CA PRO A 88 -9.22 -9.04 -25.94
C PRO A 88 -7.87 -8.32 -25.93
N ILE A 89 -7.32 -8.10 -27.13
CA ILE A 89 -6.04 -7.42 -27.29
C ILE A 89 -6.24 -5.92 -27.07
N TYR A 90 -5.65 -5.41 -26.01
CA TYR A 90 -5.59 -3.98 -25.74
C TYR A 90 -4.20 -3.44 -26.10
N ASN A 91 -4.15 -2.35 -26.86
CA ASN A 91 -2.90 -1.63 -27.14
C ASN A 91 -2.50 -0.76 -25.93
N LEU A 92 -2.26 -1.40 -24.79
CA LEU A 92 -1.84 -0.76 -23.56
C LEU A 92 -0.30 -0.64 -23.51
N PRO A 93 0.24 0.47 -22.98
CA PRO A 93 1.65 0.55 -22.64
C PRO A 93 2.05 -0.55 -21.64
N SER A 94 3.29 -1.04 -21.73
CA SER A 94 3.83 -2.04 -20.79
C SER A 94 3.95 -1.53 -19.35
N LYS A 95 3.98 -0.20 -19.16
CA LYS A 95 3.90 0.47 -17.87
C LYS A 95 3.13 1.79 -17.98
N ILE A 96 2.37 2.13 -16.94
CA ILE A 96 1.54 3.34 -16.89
C ILE A 96 1.92 4.15 -15.65
N LEU A 97 2.29 5.43 -15.82
CA LEU A 97 2.59 6.31 -14.70
C LEU A 97 1.29 6.79 -14.05
N CYS A 98 1.11 6.47 -12.77
CA CYS A 98 -0.09 6.77 -12.00
C CYS A 98 0.27 7.54 -10.72
N LYS A 99 -0.70 8.30 -10.19
CA LYS A 99 -0.66 8.82 -8.82
C LYS A 99 -1.59 7.96 -7.97
N VAL A 100 -1.10 7.45 -6.84
CA VAL A 100 -1.93 6.69 -5.90
C VAL A 100 -2.94 7.64 -5.26
N VAL A 101 -4.23 7.38 -5.46
CA VAL A 101 -5.30 8.23 -4.93
C VAL A 101 -5.65 7.81 -3.50
N TYR A 102 -5.76 6.51 -3.26
CA TYR A 102 -6.20 5.93 -2.00
C TYR A 102 -5.67 4.50 -1.85
N ILE A 103 -5.44 4.07 -0.61
CA ILE A 103 -5.05 2.70 -0.25
C ILE A 103 -5.98 2.21 0.83
N HIS A 104 -6.46 0.99 0.66
CA HIS A 104 -7.27 0.29 1.65
C HIS A 104 -6.61 -1.06 1.95
N LEU A 105 -6.12 -1.22 3.18
CA LEU A 105 -5.53 -2.48 3.64
C LEU A 105 -6.65 -3.34 4.22
N GLN A 106 -6.85 -4.53 3.65
CA GLN A 106 -7.89 -5.46 4.07
C GLN A 106 -7.28 -6.82 4.40
N VAL A 107 -7.99 -7.55 5.25
CA VAL A 107 -7.75 -8.97 5.54
C VAL A 107 -9.06 -9.71 5.27
N LEU A 108 -8.97 -10.93 4.75
CA LEU A 108 -10.12 -11.81 4.65
C LEU A 108 -10.29 -12.51 6.00
N PHE A 109 -11.48 -12.40 6.60
CA PHE A 109 -11.85 -13.22 7.74
C PHE A 109 -12.66 -14.39 7.22
N GLU A 110 -12.06 -15.56 7.09
CA GLU A 110 -12.84 -16.79 7.05
C GLU A 110 -13.32 -17.07 8.48
N PHE A 111 -14.63 -17.01 8.71
CA PHE A 111 -15.24 -17.62 9.89
C PHE A 111 -15.10 -19.14 9.71
N ALA A 112 -14.13 -19.72 10.39
CA ALA A 112 -14.06 -21.17 10.60
C ALA A 112 -15.27 -21.66 11.42
#